data_AF-A0A820K1E6-F1
#
_entry.id   AF-A0A820K1E6-F1
#
_cell.length_a   1.000
_cell.length_b   1.000
_cell.length_c   1.000
_cell.angle_alpha   90.00
_cell.angle_beta   90.00
_cell.angle_gamma   90.00
#
_symmetry.space_group_name_H-M   'P 1'
#
loop_
_entity.id
_entity.type
_entity.pdbx_description
1 polymer ?
#
loop_
_entity_poly.entity_id
_entity_poly.type
_entity_poly.pdbx_seq_one_letter_code
_entity_poly.pdbx_strand_id
1 'polypeptide(L)'
;MENKFEELVGKLNISPLSVDILQQISLILKEQDNEHLYSFVHKSFDSLLVVERWMWKVLSGDYYGEWINEEHYQEFFYTFASFNKNLILNNDDIELNIKTTLLLSVSTDQ
;
A
#
# COMPACT_ATOMS: atom_id res chain seq x y z
N MET A 1 17.25 1.58 -2.50
CA MET A 1 16.07 0.91 -1.89
C MET A 1 14.83 1.06 -2.76
N GLU A 2 14.70 2.18 -3.49
CA GLU A 2 13.67 2.46 -4.52
C GLU A 2 13.29 1.23 -5.35
N ASN A 3 14.16 0.75 -6.25
CA ASN A 3 13.85 -0.40 -7.13
C ASN A 3 13.25 -1.63 -6.42
N LYS A 4 13.58 -1.85 -5.15
CA LYS A 4 13.08 -3.00 -4.39
C LYS A 4 11.58 -2.89 -4.12
N PHE A 5 11.06 -1.69 -3.84
CA PHE A 5 9.64 -1.51 -3.58
C PHE A 5 8.83 -1.73 -4.86
N GLU A 6 9.20 -1.09 -5.96
CA GLU A 6 8.48 -1.27 -7.23
C GLU A 6 8.56 -2.72 -7.74
N GLU A 7 9.70 -3.39 -7.60
CA GLU A 7 9.86 -4.81 -7.95
C GLU A 7 8.96 -5.73 -7.11
N LEU A 8 8.77 -5.44 -5.82
CA LEU A 8 7.88 -6.21 -4.94
C LEU A 8 6.42 -5.97 -5.30
N VAL A 9 6.05 -4.71 -5.56
CA VAL A 9 4.69 -4.33 -5.94
C VAL A 9 4.29 -4.94 -7.29
N GLY A 10 5.22 -5.06 -8.24
CA GLY A 10 5.00 -5.75 -9.51
C GLY A 10 4.58 -7.23 -9.37
N LYS A 11 4.79 -7.84 -8.20
CA LYS A 11 4.39 -9.23 -7.91
C LYS A 11 2.98 -9.36 -7.34
N LEU A 12 2.30 -8.26 -6.99
CA LEU A 12 0.94 -8.25 -6.43
C LEU A 12 -0.14 -8.79 -7.40
N ASN A 13 0.21 -9.06 -8.65
CA ASN A 13 -0.74 -9.53 -9.67
C ASN A 13 -1.16 -11.00 -9.52
N ILE A 14 -0.58 -11.75 -8.57
CA ILE A 14 -0.81 -13.18 -8.39
C ILE A 14 -1.27 -13.44 -6.94
N SER A 15 -2.53 -13.82 -6.76
CA SER A 15 -3.07 -14.24 -5.47
C SER A 15 -3.25 -15.78 -5.43
N PRO A 16 -2.95 -16.46 -4.31
CA PRO A 16 -2.38 -15.90 -3.08
C PRO A 16 -0.89 -15.52 -3.25
N LEU A 17 -0.49 -14.43 -2.62
CA LEU A 17 0.90 -13.99 -2.53
C LEU A 17 1.69 -14.80 -1.52
N SER A 18 3.01 -14.85 -1.72
CA SER A 18 3.90 -15.39 -0.70
C SER A 18 4.00 -14.44 0.50
N VAL A 19 4.11 -15.05 1.68
CA VAL A 19 4.36 -14.36 2.96
C VAL A 19 5.55 -13.40 2.85
N ASP A 20 6.63 -13.84 2.20
CA ASP A 20 7.87 -13.05 2.04
C ASP A 20 7.65 -11.73 1.30
N ILE A 21 6.73 -11.68 0.31
CA ILE A 21 6.45 -10.45 -0.43
C ILE A 21 5.70 -9.47 0.47
N LEU A 22 4.66 -9.94 1.15
CA LEU A 22 3.84 -9.11 2.04
C LEU A 22 4.66 -8.56 3.21
N GLN A 23 5.51 -9.39 3.81
CA GLN A 23 6.41 -8.97 4.88
C GLN A 23 7.43 -7.92 4.41
N GLN A 24 8.02 -8.10 3.23
CA GLN A 24 9.00 -7.12 2.72
C GLN A 24 8.36 -5.78 2.37
N ILE A 25 7.17 -5.78 1.75
CA ILE A 25 6.43 -4.54 1.49
C ILE A 25 6.06 -3.87 2.83
N SER A 26 5.58 -4.65 3.80
CA SER A 26 5.24 -4.13 5.14
C SER A 26 6.44 -3.50 5.83
N LEU A 27 7.61 -4.13 5.75
CA LEU A 27 8.85 -3.61 6.34
C LEU A 27 9.23 -2.26 5.73
N ILE A 28 9.19 -2.15 4.39
CA ILE A 28 9.47 -0.88 3.71
C ILE A 28 8.51 0.21 4.16
N LEU A 29 7.20 -0.08 4.28
CA LEU A 29 6.20 0.90 4.72
C LEU A 29 6.41 1.32 6.18
N LYS A 30 6.77 0.39 7.07
CA LYS A 30 7.04 0.66 8.50
C LYS A 30 8.30 1.50 8.71
N GLU A 31 9.28 1.39 7.82
CA GLU A 31 10.54 2.16 7.87
C GLU A 31 10.35 3.63 7.45
N GLN A 32 9.20 4.01 6.88
CA GLN A 32 8.95 5.40 6.47
C GLN A 32 8.59 6.25 7.69
N ASP A 33 9.56 7.03 8.16
CA ASP A 33 9.38 8.10 9.14
C ASP A 33 9.01 9.43 8.45
N ASN A 34 8.65 10.44 9.24
CA ASN A 34 8.19 11.73 8.71
C ASN A 34 9.24 12.43 7.82
N GLU A 35 10.53 12.23 8.08
CA GLU A 35 11.62 12.87 7.33
C GLU A 35 11.75 12.30 5.91
N HIS A 36 11.54 10.99 5.75
CA HIS A 36 11.70 10.30 4.47
C HIS A 36 10.38 10.08 3.73
N LEU A 37 9.24 10.20 4.43
CA LEU A 37 7.91 9.89 3.90
C LEU A 37 7.56 10.69 2.65
N TYR A 38 7.83 12.00 2.63
CA TYR A 38 7.53 12.83 1.44
C TYR A 38 8.26 12.34 0.19
N SER A 39 9.58 12.12 0.32
CA SER A 39 10.43 11.64 -0.78
C SER A 39 10.01 10.25 -1.25
N PHE A 40 9.69 9.36 -0.30
CA PHE A 40 9.20 8.03 -0.62
C PHE A 40 7.86 8.07 -1.36
N VAL A 41 6.89 8.84 -0.87
CA VAL A 41 5.56 8.95 -1.49
C VAL A 41 5.66 9.51 -2.90
N HIS A 42 6.44 10.57 -3.10
CA HIS A 42 6.58 11.18 -4.42
C HIS A 42 7.23 10.22 -5.43
N LYS A 43 8.20 9.40 -5.00
CA LYS A 43 8.90 8.46 -5.91
C LYS A 43 8.11 7.18 -6.15
N SER A 44 7.46 6.67 -5.12
CA SER A 44 6.76 5.38 -5.12
C SER A 44 5.27 5.52 -5.40
N PHE A 45 4.78 6.71 -5.78
CA PHE A 45 3.35 7.03 -5.87
C PHE A 45 2.56 6.01 -6.69
N ASP A 46 3.01 5.70 -7.91
CA ASP A 46 2.32 4.74 -8.77
C ASP A 46 2.29 3.33 -8.16
N SER A 47 3.37 2.93 -7.48
CA SER A 47 3.44 1.65 -6.80
C SER A 47 2.55 1.59 -5.57
N LEU A 48 2.44 2.70 -4.82
CA LEU A 48 1.49 2.82 -3.71
C LEU A 48 0.05 2.70 -4.20
N LEU A 49 -0.30 3.29 -5.35
CA LEU A 49 -1.62 3.11 -5.97
C LEU A 49 -1.88 1.67 -6.39
N VAL A 50 -0.87 0.96 -6.90
CA VAL A 50 -1.01 -0.47 -7.23
C VAL A 50 -1.30 -1.30 -5.98
N VAL A 51 -0.59 -1.03 -4.87
CA VAL A 51 -0.86 -1.70 -3.59
C VAL A 51 -2.28 -1.42 -3.11
N GLU A 52 -2.70 -0.15 -3.12
CA GLU A 52 -4.03 0.25 -2.69
C GLU A 52 -5.13 -0.45 -3.51
N ARG A 53 -5.02 -0.42 -4.84
CA ARG A 53 -5.96 -1.09 -5.75
C ARG A 53 -5.97 -2.59 -5.54
N TRP A 54 -4.82 -3.20 -5.31
CA TRP A 54 -4.74 -4.63 -5.00
C TRP A 54 -5.47 -4.95 -3.71
N MET A 55 -5.27 -4.18 -2.64
CA MET A 55 -6.00 -4.39 -1.38
C MET A 55 -7.51 -4.27 -1.58
N TRP A 56 -7.97 -3.25 -2.32
CA TRP A 56 -9.39 -3.08 -2.62
C TRP A 56 -9.98 -4.28 -3.37
N LYS A 57 -9.27 -4.84 -4.36
CA LYS A 57 -9.70 -6.05 -5.06
C LYS A 57 -9.79 -7.27 -4.13
N VAL A 58 -8.83 -7.42 -3.22
CA VAL A 58 -8.82 -8.52 -2.25
C VAL A 58 -9.99 -8.39 -1.27
N LEU A 59 -10.21 -7.18 -0.73
CA LEU A 59 -11.23 -6.92 0.30
C LEU A 59 -12.66 -6.81 -0.24
N SER A 60 -12.84 -6.34 -1.49
CA SER A 60 -14.16 -6.27 -2.15
C SER A 60 -14.71 -7.63 -2.56
N GLY A 61 -13.87 -8.66 -2.51
CA GLY A 61 -14.25 -10.05 -2.67
C GLY A 61 -14.05 -10.63 -4.07
N ASP A 62 -13.50 -9.85 -5.01
CA ASP A 62 -13.09 -10.35 -6.33
C ASP A 62 -12.06 -11.49 -6.23
N TYR A 63 -11.34 -11.57 -5.10
CA TYR A 63 -10.39 -12.64 -4.76
C TYR A 63 -10.68 -13.30 -3.40
N TYR A 64 -11.92 -13.23 -2.88
CA TYR A 64 -12.21 -13.69 -1.53
C TYR A 64 -11.86 -15.17 -1.34
N GLY A 65 -10.93 -15.45 -0.42
CA GLY A 65 -10.58 -16.79 0.04
C GLY A 65 -10.18 -16.77 1.51
N GLU A 66 -10.29 -17.90 2.19
CA GLU A 66 -9.98 -18.02 3.63
C GLU A 66 -8.56 -17.53 3.97
N TRP A 67 -7.63 -17.59 3.02
CA TRP A 67 -6.26 -17.11 3.14
C TRP A 67 -6.14 -15.62 3.52
N ILE A 68 -7.15 -14.79 3.20
CA ILE A 68 -7.17 -13.35 3.58
C ILE A 68 -7.18 -13.20 5.11
N ASN A 69 -7.71 -14.20 5.82
CA ASN A 69 -7.76 -14.21 7.29
C ASN A 69 -6.46 -14.73 7.92
N GLU A 70 -5.47 -15.14 7.12
CA GLU A 70 -4.16 -15.52 7.64
C GLU A 70 -3.42 -14.30 8.20
N GLU A 71 -2.67 -14.52 9.28
CA GLU A 71 -2.05 -13.46 10.09
C GLU A 71 -1.22 -12.47 9.26
N HIS A 72 -0.48 -12.95 8.27
CA HIS A 72 0.40 -12.12 7.47
C HIS A 72 -0.35 -11.19 6.50
N TYR A 73 -1.56 -11.56 6.04
CA TYR A 73 -2.42 -10.66 5.29
C TYR A 73 -3.03 -9.61 6.20
N GLN A 74 -3.49 -10.00 7.39
CA GLN A 74 -4.03 -9.07 8.38
C GLN A 74 -2.98 -8.06 8.83
N GLU A 75 -1.75 -8.50 9.08
CA GLU A 75 -0.62 -7.62 9.42
C GLU A 75 -0.31 -6.66 8.26
N PHE A 76 -0.32 -7.15 7.02
CA PHE A 76 -0.10 -6.33 5.85
C PHE A 76 -1.16 -5.23 5.72
N PHE A 77 -2.45 -5.59 5.80
CA PHE A 77 -3.55 -4.62 5.71
C PHE A 77 -3.46 -3.58 6.83
N TYR A 78 -3.19 -4.02 8.05
CA TYR A 78 -3.00 -3.13 9.19
C TYR A 78 -1.83 -2.17 8.98
N THR A 79 -0.71 -2.67 8.46
CA THR A 79 0.49 -1.89 8.18
C THR A 79 0.21 -0.83 7.12
N PHE A 80 -0.43 -1.21 6.01
CA PHE A 80 -0.77 -0.27 4.94
C PHE A 80 -1.79 0.78 5.40
N ALA A 81 -2.82 0.38 6.17
CA ALA A 81 -3.76 1.32 6.76
C ALA A 81 -3.08 2.31 7.72
N SER A 82 -2.11 1.84 8.51
CA SER A 82 -1.32 2.67 9.41
C SER A 82 -0.42 3.66 8.65
N PHE A 83 0.20 3.21 7.56
CA PHE A 83 0.98 4.06 6.66
C PHE A 83 0.10 5.17 6.06
N ASN A 84 -1.07 4.83 5.52
CA ASN A 84 -2.03 5.79 4.99
C ASN A 84 -2.51 6.79 6.04
N LYS A 85 -2.77 6.33 7.27
CA LYS A 85 -3.11 7.21 8.40
C LYS A 85 -1.98 8.20 8.69
N ASN A 86 -0.73 7.75 8.70
CA ASN A 86 0.44 8.62 8.92
C ASN A 86 0.54 9.68 7.82
N LEU A 87 0.35 9.27 6.57
CA LEU A 87 0.37 10.14 5.40
C LEU A 87 -0.71 11.23 5.45
N ILE A 88 -1.91 10.92 5.94
CA ILE A 88 -2.98 11.91 6.12
C ILE A 88 -2.61 12.92 7.21
N LEU A 89 -2.29 12.41 8.40
CA LEU A 89 -2.34 13.19 9.64
C LEU A 89 -1.04 13.89 10.00
N ASN A 90 0.10 13.33 9.58
CA ASN A 90 1.40 13.72 10.14
C ASN A 90 2.36 14.31 9.11
N ASN A 91 1.92 14.53 7.86
CA ASN A 91 2.78 15.06 6.82
C ASN A 91 2.08 16.17 6.03
N ASP A 92 2.33 17.44 6.41
CA ASP A 92 1.75 18.61 5.74
C ASP A 92 2.44 18.94 4.41
N ASP A 93 3.62 18.37 4.15
CA ASP A 93 4.41 18.64 2.94
C ASP A 93 3.89 17.87 1.71
N ILE A 94 3.07 16.84 1.90
CA ILE A 94 2.43 16.10 0.80
C ILE A 94 1.15 16.83 0.38
N GLU A 95 1.07 17.17 -0.92
CA GLU A 95 -0.11 17.83 -1.49
C GLU A 95 -1.41 17.06 -1.23
N LEU A 96 -2.49 17.79 -0.93
CA LEU A 96 -3.79 17.20 -0.61
C LEU A 96 -4.35 16.29 -1.72
N ASN A 97 -4.07 16.59 -2.99
CA ASN A 97 -4.46 15.77 -4.14
C ASN A 97 -3.82 14.35 -4.09
N ILE A 98 -2.53 14.24 -3.73
CA ILE A 98 -1.78 12.99 -3.59
C ILE A 98 -2.36 12.19 -2.44
N LYS A 99 -2.59 12.84 -1.28
CA LYS A 99 -3.24 12.20 -0.14
C LYS A 99 -4.62 11.66 -0.52
N THR A 100 -5.43 12.45 -1.22
CA THR A 100 -6.78 12.08 -1.61
C THR A 100 -6.80 10.90 -2.57
N THR A 101 -5.86 10.86 -3.52
CA THR A 101 -5.77 9.80 -4.55
C THR A 101 -5.31 8.46 -3.97
N LEU A 102 -4.50 8.47 -2.90
CA LEU A 102 -4.05 7.25 -2.19
C LEU A 102 -5.07 6.67 -1.19
N LEU A 103 -6.23 7.33 -1.05
CA LEU A 103 -7.27 6.98 -0.07
C LEU A 103 -8.61 6.73 -0.71
N LEU A 104 -8.88 7.48 -1.78
CA LEU A 104 -10.04 7.30 -2.60
C LEU A 104 -9.52 6.63 -3.86
N SER A 105 -9.85 5.35 -4.02
CA SER A 105 -9.84 4.65 -5.29
C SER A 105 -10.77 5.41 -6.25
N VAL A 106 -10.32 6.53 -6.82
CA VAL A 106 -11.08 7.29 -7.81
C VAL A 106 -10.96 6.55 -9.13
N SER A 107 -11.81 5.54 -9.25
CA SER A 107 -12.61 5.31 -10.45
C SER A 107 -14.07 5.24 -10.01
N THR A 108 -14.55 6.25 -9.29
CA THR A 108 -15.99 6.54 -9.32
C THR A 108 -16.25 7.23 -10.66
N ASP A 109 -16.55 6.41 -11.66
CA ASP A 109 -17.31 6.74 -12.87
C ASP A 109 -16.92 8.07 -13.59
N GLN A 110 -16.11 7.92 -14.64
CA GLN A 110 -16.22 8.77 -15.83
C GLN A 110 -16.49 7.88 -17.04
#